data_AF-A0A6S7K226-F1
#
_entry.id   AF-A0A6S7K226-F1
#
_cell.length_a   1.000
_cell.length_b   1.000
_cell.length_c   1.000
_cell.angle_alpha   90.00
_cell.angle_beta   90.00
_cell.angle_gamma   90.00
#
_symmetry.space_group_name_H-M   'P 1'
#
loop_
_entity.id
_entity.type
_entity.pdbx_description
1 polymer ?
#
loop_
_entity_poly.entity_id
_entity_poly.type
_entity_poly.pdbx_seq_one_letter_code
_entity_poly.pdbx_strand_id
1 'polypeptide(L)'
;MATAQRGMKSKLSERQPQLKCRNNCGFYGNPAWHGYCSLCYKAFLANEAAHMSSEKSSSHVAKSSFGTDQASPNEETTLPFSKFEEKKKVQSTSKKQSVRKLFTKTKGGLPIEVPLESASIQSMRRSDIDGTSSDVNQSASDFNMFLKTLRKPAAQDIVGKCKYVTEQIVSNSSWSVERQSEFLQKFYIHMEERLESHSVFRGTTSAQLQTALDGVEKYVMTKIYKIVFCPPSTDDELKDLELQKKIRQLKWVTRQHLDAAIELENRKVQEFLEDAQNDIVEVNTKRAPQDKLACVVRCSKRVFRIL
;
A
#
# COMPACT_ATOMS: atom_id res chain seq x y z
N MET A 1 -72.19 16.04 -3.08
CA MET A 1 -71.14 16.45 -4.04
C MET A 1 -69.80 16.23 -3.39
N ALA A 2 -69.08 15.19 -3.81
CA ALA A 2 -67.77 14.82 -3.31
C ALA A 2 -66.70 15.52 -4.16
N THR A 3 -65.87 16.36 -3.54
CA THR A 3 -64.74 17.04 -4.20
C THR A 3 -63.47 16.23 -3.98
N ALA A 4 -63.00 15.57 -5.05
CA ALA A 4 -61.73 14.87 -5.10
C ALA A 4 -60.58 15.89 -5.28
N GLN A 5 -59.68 15.98 -4.30
CA GLN A 5 -58.38 16.63 -4.47
C GLN A 5 -57.29 15.57 -4.62
N ARG A 6 -56.79 15.46 -5.86
CA ARG A 6 -55.64 14.62 -6.25
C ARG A 6 -54.38 15.15 -5.57
N GLY A 7 -53.71 14.28 -4.80
CA GLY A 7 -52.38 14.54 -4.26
C GLY A 7 -51.33 14.69 -5.37
N MET A 8 -50.53 15.75 -5.27
CA MET A 8 -49.29 15.93 -6.03
C MET A 8 -48.23 14.97 -5.48
N LYS A 9 -48.07 13.80 -6.13
CA LYS A 9 -46.89 12.95 -5.94
C LYS A 9 -45.71 13.53 -6.70
N SER A 10 -44.58 13.68 -6.00
CA SER A 10 -43.31 14.16 -6.52
C SER A 10 -42.83 13.29 -7.69
N LYS A 11 -42.68 13.92 -8.87
CA LYS A 11 -42.10 13.32 -10.09
C LYS A 11 -40.57 13.18 -9.97
N LEU A 12 -40.09 12.26 -9.13
CA LEU A 12 -38.66 11.92 -9.05
C LEU A 12 -38.36 10.42 -9.23
N SER A 13 -39.34 9.63 -9.70
CA SER A 13 -39.19 8.18 -9.83
C SER A 13 -39.23 7.67 -11.28
N GLU A 14 -38.65 8.40 -12.23
CA GLU A 14 -38.52 7.85 -13.58
C GLU A 14 -37.31 8.42 -14.32
N ARG A 15 -36.49 7.51 -14.86
CA ARG A 15 -35.29 7.69 -15.70
C ARG A 15 -33.91 7.60 -15.01
N GLN A 16 -33.67 6.50 -14.30
CA GLN A 16 -32.41 5.80 -14.51
C GLN A 16 -32.74 4.41 -15.07
N PRO A 17 -32.36 4.07 -16.32
CA PRO A 17 -32.47 2.70 -16.77
C PRO A 17 -31.62 1.87 -15.82
N GLN A 18 -32.27 0.97 -15.09
CA GLN A 18 -31.61 -0.05 -14.27
C GLN A 18 -30.62 -0.74 -15.22
N LEU A 19 -29.32 -0.40 -15.14
CA LEU A 19 -28.28 -0.89 -16.03
C LEU A 19 -28.03 -2.36 -15.68
N LYS A 20 -28.95 -3.23 -16.10
CA LYS A 20 -28.77 -4.68 -16.01
C LYS A 20 -27.60 -5.06 -16.90
N CYS A 21 -26.86 -6.06 -16.46
CA CYS A 21 -25.78 -6.65 -17.22
C CYS A 21 -26.29 -6.99 -18.64
N ARG A 22 -25.49 -6.66 -19.65
CA ARG A 22 -25.80 -6.90 -21.06
C ARG A 22 -26.05 -8.38 -21.38
N ASN A 23 -25.48 -9.30 -20.59
CA ASN A 23 -25.75 -10.75 -20.67
C ASN A 23 -27.02 -11.19 -19.92
N ASN A 24 -27.80 -10.26 -19.39
CA ASN A 24 -29.04 -10.48 -18.64
C ASN A 24 -28.92 -11.55 -17.53
N CYS A 25 -27.75 -11.64 -16.88
CA CYS A 25 -27.43 -12.67 -15.88
C CYS A 25 -27.99 -12.38 -14.48
N GLY A 26 -28.93 -11.45 -14.34
CA GLY A 26 -29.51 -11.03 -13.06
C GLY A 26 -28.67 -10.03 -12.25
N PHE A 27 -27.46 -9.69 -12.71
CA PHE A 27 -26.60 -8.67 -12.08
C PHE A 27 -26.63 -7.33 -12.82
N TYR A 28 -26.09 -6.28 -12.21
CA TYR A 28 -25.97 -4.94 -12.80
C TYR A 28 -24.64 -4.79 -13.55
N GLY A 29 -24.68 -4.13 -14.70
CA GLY A 29 -23.52 -3.75 -15.48
C GLY A 29 -23.20 -2.26 -15.34
N ASN A 30 -22.04 -1.85 -15.84
CA ASN A 30 -21.65 -0.43 -15.84
C ASN A 30 -21.08 0.00 -17.21
N PRO A 31 -21.07 1.29 -17.53
CA PRO A 31 -20.54 1.79 -18.80
C PRO A 31 -19.03 1.52 -19.01
N ALA A 32 -18.23 1.53 -17.94
CA ALA A 32 -16.79 1.27 -18.01
C ALA A 32 -16.46 -0.17 -18.47
N TRP A 33 -17.40 -1.10 -18.29
CA TRP A 33 -17.33 -2.49 -18.75
C TRP A 33 -18.34 -2.78 -19.85
N HIS A 34 -18.64 -1.81 -20.72
CA HIS A 34 -19.56 -1.94 -21.87
C HIS A 34 -20.96 -2.48 -21.51
N GLY A 35 -21.43 -2.19 -20.30
CA GLY A 35 -22.71 -2.68 -19.78
C GLY A 35 -22.66 -4.10 -19.22
N TYR A 36 -21.50 -4.75 -19.10
CA TYR A 36 -21.35 -6.05 -18.44
C TYR A 36 -21.17 -5.91 -16.93
N CYS A 37 -21.58 -6.93 -16.16
CA CYS A 37 -21.15 -7.12 -14.79
C CYS A 37 -19.70 -7.63 -14.75
N SER A 38 -19.06 -7.59 -13.58
CA SER A 38 -17.66 -8.02 -13.41
C SER A 38 -17.39 -9.45 -13.89
N LEU A 39 -18.34 -10.37 -13.69
CA LEU A 39 -18.20 -11.78 -14.10
C LEU A 39 -18.31 -11.92 -15.62
N CYS A 40 -19.33 -11.32 -16.23
CA CYS A 40 -19.53 -11.37 -17.67
C CYS A 40 -18.47 -10.61 -18.45
N TYR A 41 -17.90 -9.54 -17.87
CA TYR A 41 -16.82 -8.79 -18.46
C TYR A 41 -15.52 -9.61 -18.55
N LYS A 42 -15.20 -10.40 -17.51
CA LYS A 42 -14.06 -11.33 -17.56
C LYS A 42 -14.24 -12.40 -18.65
N ALA A 43 -15.44 -12.95 -18.78
CA ALA A 43 -15.75 -13.93 -19.83
C ALA A 43 -15.65 -13.30 -21.24
N PHE A 44 -16.14 -12.07 -21.40
CA PHE A 44 -16.02 -11.30 -22.64
C PHE A 44 -14.55 -11.12 -23.06
N LEU A 45 -13.69 -10.66 -22.15
CA LEU A 45 -12.26 -10.49 -22.41
C LEU A 45 -11.54 -11.80 -22.77
N ALA A 46 -11.93 -12.91 -22.14
CA ALA A 46 -11.38 -14.23 -22.44
C ALA A 46 -11.75 -14.69 -23.86
N ASN A 47 -12.98 -14.41 -24.30
CA ASN A 47 -13.46 -14.79 -25.62
C ASN A 47 -12.85 -13.91 -26.73
N GLU A 48 -12.66 -12.61 -26.46
CA GLU A 48 -11.98 -11.68 -27.36
C GLU A 48 -10.50 -12.05 -27.56
N ALA A 49 -9.82 -12.46 -26.48
CA ALA A 49 -8.46 -12.97 -26.57
C ALA A 49 -8.36 -14.27 -27.39
N ALA A 50 -9.37 -15.15 -27.30
CA ALA A 50 -9.43 -16.37 -28.09
C ALA A 50 -9.66 -16.08 -29.59
N HIS A 51 -10.55 -15.14 -29.93
CA HIS A 51 -10.80 -14.73 -31.32
C HIS A 51 -9.56 -14.09 -31.97
N MET A 52 -8.81 -13.25 -31.25
CA MET A 52 -7.55 -12.66 -31.74
C MET A 52 -6.45 -13.68 -32.02
N SER A 53 -6.52 -14.88 -31.43
CA SER A 53 -5.57 -15.97 -31.69
C SER A 53 -5.94 -16.83 -32.91
N SER A 54 -7.19 -16.78 -33.36
CA SER A 54 -7.71 -17.56 -34.50
C SER A 54 -7.54 -16.83 -35.84
N GLU A 55 -7.66 -15.49 -35.86
CA GLU A 55 -7.55 -14.68 -37.10
C GLU A 55 -6.13 -14.56 -37.66
N LYS A 56 -5.08 -14.90 -36.88
CA LYS A 56 -3.69 -14.88 -37.36
C LYS A 56 -3.29 -16.09 -38.24
N SER A 57 -4.17 -17.07 -38.42
CA SER A 57 -3.86 -18.30 -39.16
C SER A 57 -4.47 -18.39 -40.56
N SER A 58 -5.10 -17.32 -41.07
CA SER A 58 -5.73 -17.31 -42.40
C SER A 58 -5.35 -16.09 -43.25
N SER A 59 -4.07 -15.96 -43.62
CA SER A 59 -3.66 -15.17 -44.79
C SER A 59 -2.25 -15.54 -45.29
N HIS A 60 -2.10 -16.74 -45.84
CA HIS A 60 -0.98 -17.04 -46.73
C HIS A 60 -1.44 -17.90 -47.91
N VAL A 61 -1.93 -17.24 -48.96
CA VAL A 61 -1.91 -17.78 -50.33
C VAL A 61 -1.53 -16.67 -51.32
N ALA A 62 -0.49 -16.97 -52.11
CA ALA A 62 -0.08 -16.42 -53.42
C ALA A 62 0.80 -15.15 -53.52
N LYS A 63 2.09 -15.41 -53.76
CA LYS A 63 2.93 -15.06 -54.95
C LYS A 63 3.25 -13.59 -55.31
N SER A 64 4.55 -13.28 -55.16
CA SER A 64 5.51 -12.73 -56.14
C SER A 64 5.11 -11.59 -57.10
N SER A 65 5.76 -10.42 -56.99
CA SER A 65 6.85 -9.98 -57.91
C SER A 65 7.20 -8.49 -57.77
N PHE A 66 8.51 -8.25 -57.88
CA PHE A 66 9.32 -7.08 -58.24
C PHE A 66 8.66 -5.81 -58.84
N GLY A 67 9.20 -4.61 -58.51
CA GLY A 67 9.12 -3.41 -59.35
C GLY A 67 9.19 -2.05 -58.63
N THR A 68 10.11 -1.20 -59.06
CA THR A 68 10.60 0.10 -58.54
C THR A 68 9.86 1.35 -59.08
N ASP A 69 10.09 2.47 -58.38
CA ASP A 69 10.18 3.89 -58.81
C ASP A 69 8.96 4.86 -58.90
N GLN A 70 9.05 5.89 -58.03
CA GLN A 70 8.97 7.36 -58.22
C GLN A 70 7.68 8.19 -58.48
N ALA A 71 7.59 9.27 -57.67
CA ALA A 71 7.13 10.66 -57.90
C ALA A 71 5.70 11.15 -57.51
N SER A 72 5.70 12.29 -56.79
CA SER A 72 4.65 13.10 -56.08
C SER A 72 3.69 13.91 -56.98
N PRO A 73 2.90 14.94 -56.53
CA PRO A 73 2.38 15.37 -55.21
C PRO A 73 0.85 15.71 -55.18
N ASN A 74 0.22 15.84 -53.98
CA ASN A 74 -0.72 16.94 -53.68
C ASN A 74 -1.12 17.04 -52.18
N GLU A 75 -1.34 18.28 -51.73
CA GLU A 75 -1.79 18.77 -50.41
C GLU A 75 -3.20 18.23 -50.02
N GLU A 76 -3.68 18.20 -48.76
CA GLU A 76 -3.89 19.30 -47.81
C GLU A 76 -4.21 18.77 -46.38
N THR A 77 -3.68 19.48 -45.37
CA THR A 77 -4.18 19.73 -43.99
C THR A 77 -4.99 18.68 -43.19
N THR A 78 -4.43 18.22 -42.06
CA THR A 78 -4.90 18.52 -40.68
C THR A 78 -4.00 17.83 -39.62
N LEU A 79 -3.44 18.60 -38.69
CA LEU A 79 -2.89 18.12 -37.39
C LEU A 79 -4.01 18.24 -36.32
N PRO A 80 -3.97 17.61 -35.12
CA PRO A 80 -2.80 17.16 -34.37
C PRO A 80 -2.97 15.89 -33.48
N PHE A 81 -1.93 15.62 -32.67
CA PHE A 81 -1.90 14.90 -31.37
C PHE A 81 -1.52 13.40 -31.31
N SER A 82 -0.24 13.21 -30.98
CA SER A 82 0.36 12.30 -29.98
C SER A 82 -0.33 10.97 -29.66
N LYS A 83 0.24 9.88 -30.20
CA LYS A 83 -0.05 8.49 -29.85
C LYS A 83 1.16 7.93 -29.08
N PHE A 84 1.09 7.95 -27.76
CA PHE A 84 2.04 7.24 -26.89
C PHE A 84 1.59 5.78 -26.78
N GLU A 85 2.40 4.86 -27.33
CA GLU A 85 2.19 3.41 -27.21
C GLU A 85 2.62 2.92 -25.82
N GLU A 86 1.65 2.55 -24.97
CA GLU A 86 1.93 1.81 -23.74
C GLU A 86 1.85 0.30 -24.02
N LYS A 87 3.01 -0.30 -24.32
CA LYS A 87 3.14 -1.76 -24.48
C LYS A 87 3.19 -2.45 -23.12
N LYS A 88 1.99 -2.89 -22.75
CA LYS A 88 1.65 -4.01 -21.85
C LYS A 88 2.58 -5.21 -22.05
N LYS A 89 3.30 -5.64 -21.01
CA LYS A 89 3.83 -7.02 -20.93
C LYS A 89 3.28 -7.72 -19.69
N VAL A 90 2.24 -8.50 -19.96
CA VAL A 90 1.69 -9.57 -19.14
C VAL A 90 2.74 -10.67 -18.97
N GLN A 91 2.96 -11.15 -17.75
CA GLN A 91 3.18 -12.59 -17.58
C GLN A 91 2.64 -13.09 -16.24
N SER A 92 1.72 -14.03 -16.37
CA SER A 92 1.02 -14.71 -15.31
C SER A 92 1.86 -15.80 -14.66
N THR A 93 1.40 -16.11 -13.46
CA THR A 93 1.72 -17.22 -12.57
C THR A 93 1.90 -18.62 -13.19
N SER A 94 2.80 -19.37 -12.54
CA SER A 94 2.72 -20.79 -12.15
C SER A 94 3.36 -21.85 -13.06
N LYS A 95 4.48 -22.43 -12.58
CA LYS A 95 4.73 -23.87 -12.50
C LYS A 95 6.00 -24.17 -11.69
N LYS A 96 5.89 -25.21 -10.84
CA LYS A 96 6.94 -25.77 -9.98
C LYS A 96 8.12 -26.27 -10.82
N GLN A 97 9.36 -25.96 -10.40
CA GLN A 97 10.51 -26.82 -10.69
C GLN A 97 11.63 -26.62 -9.64
N SER A 98 12.28 -27.74 -9.34
CA SER A 98 13.22 -27.98 -8.26
C SER A 98 14.67 -27.53 -8.58
N VAL A 99 15.52 -27.63 -7.55
CA VAL A 99 17.00 -27.66 -7.49
C VAL A 99 17.83 -26.36 -7.49
N ARG A 100 18.29 -26.02 -6.27
CA ARG A 100 19.69 -25.96 -5.77
C ARG A 100 20.77 -25.12 -6.51
N LYS A 101 21.57 -24.46 -5.64
CA LYS A 101 22.88 -23.78 -5.80
C LYS A 101 22.73 -22.35 -6.36
N LEU A 102 23.22 -21.31 -5.69
CA LEU A 102 24.64 -20.97 -5.62
C LEU A 102 25.01 -20.26 -4.30
N PHE A 103 26.11 -20.71 -3.67
CA PHE A 103 26.90 -19.96 -2.70
C PHE A 103 28.02 -19.25 -3.44
N THR A 104 28.27 -17.97 -3.15
CA THR A 104 29.63 -17.40 -3.19
C THR A 104 29.81 -16.41 -2.04
N LYS A 105 31.03 -16.40 -1.52
CA LYS A 105 31.49 -15.96 -0.20
C LYS A 105 32.43 -14.77 -0.41
N THR A 106 32.27 -13.69 0.36
CA THR A 106 33.33 -12.69 0.51
C THR A 106 33.39 -12.18 1.95
N LYS A 107 34.62 -12.15 2.47
CA LYS A 107 35.03 -11.68 3.81
C LYS A 107 35.41 -10.20 3.75
N GLY A 108 35.22 -9.48 4.85
CA GLY A 108 35.88 -8.19 5.08
C GLY A 108 35.15 -7.35 6.13
N GLY A 109 35.64 -7.37 7.37
CA GLY A 109 35.14 -6.55 8.46
C GLY A 109 36.02 -5.32 8.68
N LEU A 110 35.38 -4.19 8.99
CA LEU A 110 35.98 -3.00 9.59
C LEU A 110 34.98 -2.41 10.63
N PRO A 111 35.47 -1.78 11.71
CA PRO A 111 34.66 -1.35 12.84
C PRO A 111 33.98 -0.01 12.55
N ILE A 112 32.73 0.19 13.01
CA ILE A 112 32.05 1.48 12.92
C ILE A 112 31.49 1.84 14.31
N GLU A 113 32.09 2.86 14.90
CA GLU A 113 31.50 3.69 15.95
C GLU A 113 30.30 4.47 15.39
N VAL A 114 29.22 4.56 16.15
CA VAL A 114 28.04 5.34 15.79
C VAL A 114 27.99 6.56 16.72
N PRO A 115 28.21 7.79 16.22
CA PRO A 115 27.99 8.99 17.02
C PRO A 115 26.50 9.15 17.34
N LEU A 116 26.20 9.30 18.62
CA LEU A 116 24.87 9.57 19.15
C LEU A 116 24.74 11.08 19.36
N GLU A 117 24.22 11.81 18.36
CA GLU A 117 23.79 13.19 18.58
C GLU A 117 22.43 13.18 19.28
N SER A 118 22.46 13.66 20.53
CA SER A 118 21.32 13.95 21.39
C SER A 118 20.50 15.10 20.82
N ALA A 119 19.42 14.79 20.10
CA ALA A 119 18.34 15.75 19.88
C ALA A 119 17.52 15.85 21.18
N SER A 120 17.80 16.89 21.96
CA SER A 120 17.03 17.28 23.15
C SER A 120 15.56 17.52 22.80
N ILE A 121 14.68 16.64 23.26
CA ILE A 121 13.24 16.91 23.33
C ILE A 121 12.99 17.59 24.68
N GLN A 122 12.87 18.92 24.67
CA GLN A 122 12.35 19.66 25.82
C GLN A 122 10.88 19.29 26.01
N SER A 123 10.62 18.59 27.10
CA SER A 123 9.30 18.21 27.59
C SER A 123 8.51 19.44 28.02
N MET A 124 7.40 19.73 27.33
CA MET A 124 6.28 20.43 27.94
C MET A 124 5.48 19.42 28.75
N ARG A 125 5.38 19.66 30.06
CA ARG A 125 4.60 18.88 31.00
C ARG A 125 3.11 18.99 30.65
N ARG A 126 2.45 17.85 30.43
CA ARG A 126 1.03 17.68 30.72
C ARG A 126 0.83 16.38 31.48
N SER A 127 0.11 16.52 32.58
CA SER A 127 -0.21 15.56 33.63
C SER A 127 -1.08 14.41 33.15
N ASP A 128 -0.97 13.32 33.90
CA ASP A 128 -1.47 11.97 33.69
C ASP A 128 -2.94 11.84 33.27
N ILE A 129 -3.21 10.94 32.30
CA ILE A 129 -4.35 10.02 32.25
C ILE A 129 -3.93 8.77 31.47
N ASP A 130 -4.36 7.66 32.04
CA ASP A 130 -3.90 6.27 32.04
C ASP A 130 -4.04 5.49 30.71
N GLY A 131 -2.95 4.83 30.30
CA GLY A 131 -2.95 3.69 29.36
C GLY A 131 -2.18 3.81 28.03
N THR A 132 -1.85 5.00 27.52
CA THR A 132 -1.16 5.14 26.20
C THR A 132 0.32 5.47 26.30
N SER A 133 0.77 6.07 27.41
CA SER A 133 2.18 6.34 27.63
C SER A 133 2.96 5.03 27.85
N SER A 134 2.35 4.03 28.49
CA SER A 134 2.94 2.72 28.73
C SER A 134 3.33 2.02 27.43
N ASP A 135 2.45 1.99 26.43
CA ASP A 135 2.69 1.26 25.17
C ASP A 135 3.81 1.90 24.34
N VAL A 136 3.87 3.25 24.30
CA VAL A 136 4.95 3.98 23.60
C VAL A 136 6.28 3.78 24.33
N ASN A 137 6.27 3.92 25.65
CA ASN A 137 7.46 3.70 26.48
C ASN A 137 7.94 2.24 26.40
N GLN A 138 7.01 1.29 26.31
CA GLN A 138 7.30 -0.13 26.15
C GLN A 138 7.93 -0.41 24.78
N SER A 139 7.34 0.07 23.67
CA SER A 139 7.93 -0.08 22.32
C SER A 139 9.32 0.54 22.22
N ALA A 140 9.53 1.72 22.83
CA ALA A 140 10.85 2.35 22.89
C ALA A 140 11.85 1.52 23.73
N SER A 141 11.41 1.01 24.88
CA SER A 141 12.21 0.14 25.75
C SER A 141 12.62 -1.15 25.04
N ASP A 142 11.66 -1.81 24.40
CA ASP A 142 11.84 -3.05 23.64
C ASP A 142 12.80 -2.87 22.48
N PHE A 143 12.67 -1.77 21.73
CA PHE A 143 13.61 -1.43 20.68
C PHE A 143 15.02 -1.18 21.21
N ASN A 144 15.16 -0.50 22.35
CA ASN A 144 16.46 -0.30 22.99
C ASN A 144 17.07 -1.62 23.48
N MET A 145 16.25 -2.55 23.98
CA MET A 145 16.68 -3.90 24.36
C MET A 145 17.13 -4.72 23.15
N PHE A 146 16.42 -4.60 22.03
CA PHE A 146 16.85 -5.16 20.75
C PHE A 146 18.21 -4.60 20.31
N LEU A 147 18.39 -3.27 20.33
CA LEU A 147 19.67 -2.64 19.97
C LEU A 147 20.82 -3.09 20.88
N LYS A 148 20.57 -3.24 22.19
CA LYS A 148 21.56 -3.81 23.13
C LYS A 148 21.93 -5.24 22.75
N THR A 149 20.96 -6.04 22.32
CA THR A 149 21.19 -7.42 21.87
C THR A 149 22.03 -7.46 20.60
N LEU A 150 21.78 -6.56 19.64
CA LEU A 150 22.56 -6.45 18.40
C LEU A 150 24.01 -6.00 18.61
N ARG A 151 24.32 -5.32 19.72
CA ARG A 151 25.71 -4.94 20.07
C ARG A 151 26.57 -6.13 20.48
N LYS A 152 25.96 -7.28 20.82
CA LYS A 152 26.72 -8.49 21.19
C LYS A 152 27.52 -8.97 19.96
N PRO A 153 28.79 -9.38 20.11
CA PRO A 153 29.59 -9.93 19.01
C PRO A 153 28.90 -11.11 18.30
N ALA A 154 28.17 -11.92 19.08
CA ALA A 154 27.42 -13.05 18.56
C ALA A 154 26.23 -12.67 17.66
N ALA A 155 25.75 -11.42 17.67
CA ALA A 155 24.62 -10.94 16.85
C ALA A 155 25.06 -10.14 15.60
N GLN A 156 26.37 -10.11 15.31
CA GLN A 156 26.90 -9.30 14.20
C GLN A 156 26.43 -9.76 12.82
N ASP A 157 26.12 -11.05 12.65
CA ASP A 157 25.57 -11.56 11.39
C ASP A 157 24.17 -11.02 11.10
N ILE A 158 23.33 -10.85 12.14
CA ILE A 158 21.99 -10.24 12.03
C ILE A 158 22.14 -8.79 11.60
N VAL A 159 23.03 -8.04 12.25
CA VAL A 159 23.33 -6.64 11.88
C VAL A 159 23.82 -6.58 10.42
N GLY A 160 24.71 -7.48 10.03
CA GLY A 160 25.21 -7.57 8.66
C GLY A 160 24.11 -7.80 7.63
N LYS A 161 23.16 -8.70 7.92
CA LYS A 161 21.98 -8.95 7.08
C LYS A 161 21.07 -7.72 6.97
N CYS A 162 20.83 -7.00 8.08
CA CYS A 162 20.05 -5.76 8.07
C CYS A 162 20.72 -4.65 7.24
N LYS A 163 22.05 -4.50 7.35
CA LYS A 163 22.82 -3.56 6.53
C LYS A 163 22.75 -3.95 5.05
N TYR A 164 22.96 -5.22 4.74
CA TYR A 164 22.90 -5.73 3.38
C TYR A 164 21.55 -5.43 2.72
N VAL A 165 20.42 -5.76 3.36
CA VAL A 165 19.10 -5.50 2.75
C VAL A 165 18.85 -4.01 2.52
N THR A 166 19.30 -3.17 3.47
CA THR A 166 19.20 -1.71 3.37
C THR A 166 20.02 -1.20 2.18
N GLU A 167 21.27 -1.63 2.06
CA GLU A 167 22.19 -1.25 0.97
C GLU A 167 21.69 -1.75 -0.38
N GLN A 168 21.09 -2.94 -0.46
CA GLN A 168 20.51 -3.46 -1.69
C GLN A 168 19.33 -2.60 -2.17
N ILE A 169 18.43 -2.19 -1.28
CA ILE A 169 17.33 -1.28 -1.64
C ILE A 169 17.88 0.09 -2.10
N VAL A 170 18.84 0.65 -1.36
CA VAL A 170 19.43 1.96 -1.67
C VAL A 170 20.16 1.94 -3.02
N SER A 171 20.95 0.90 -3.29
CA SER A 171 21.79 0.82 -4.49
C SER A 171 21.00 0.50 -5.76
N ASN A 172 19.80 -0.06 -5.63
CA ASN A 172 18.95 -0.45 -6.75
C ASN A 172 17.75 0.48 -6.90
N SER A 173 18.02 1.78 -7.05
CA SER A 173 16.97 2.82 -7.18
C SER A 173 16.03 2.63 -8.38
N SER A 174 16.41 1.82 -9.37
CA SER A 174 15.57 1.50 -10.54
C SER A 174 14.53 0.41 -10.29
N TRP A 175 14.55 -0.25 -9.13
CA TRP A 175 13.55 -1.27 -8.81
C TRP A 175 12.18 -0.63 -8.60
N SER A 176 11.14 -1.25 -9.16
CA SER A 176 9.76 -0.86 -8.85
C SER A 176 9.42 -1.10 -7.39
N VAL A 177 8.41 -0.41 -6.88
CA VAL A 177 7.94 -0.55 -5.50
C VAL A 177 7.52 -1.98 -5.20
N GLU A 178 6.88 -2.66 -6.15
CA GLU A 178 6.47 -4.07 -6.01
C GLU A 178 7.69 -4.98 -5.83
N ARG A 179 8.74 -4.77 -6.64
CA ARG A 179 9.98 -5.55 -6.53
C ARG A 179 10.70 -5.28 -5.20
N GLN A 180 10.76 -4.03 -4.77
CA GLN A 180 11.35 -3.65 -3.48
C GLN A 180 10.58 -4.30 -2.32
N SER A 181 9.25 -4.24 -2.37
CA SER A 181 8.36 -4.87 -1.39
C SER A 181 8.56 -6.38 -1.34
N GLU A 182 8.52 -7.08 -2.48
CA GLU A 182 8.77 -8.53 -2.53
C GLU A 182 10.14 -8.92 -1.97
N PHE A 183 11.18 -8.12 -2.26
CA PHE A 183 12.52 -8.36 -1.75
C PHE A 183 12.59 -8.21 -0.22
N LEU A 184 11.98 -7.15 0.33
CA LEU A 184 11.91 -6.92 1.77
C LEU A 184 11.08 -7.99 2.49
N GLN A 185 9.93 -8.38 1.94
CA GLN A 185 9.09 -9.43 2.51
C GLN A 185 9.81 -10.78 2.55
N LYS A 186 10.51 -11.14 1.45
CA LYS A 186 11.39 -12.32 1.45
C LYS A 186 12.47 -12.20 2.52
N PHE A 187 13.11 -11.05 2.67
CA PHE A 187 14.09 -10.83 3.72
C PHE A 187 13.52 -11.07 5.13
N TYR A 188 12.32 -10.56 5.45
CA TYR A 188 11.71 -10.74 6.77
C TYR A 188 11.43 -12.21 7.09
N ILE A 189 10.89 -12.98 6.13
CA ILE A 189 10.66 -14.43 6.29
C ILE A 189 11.97 -15.16 6.60
N HIS A 190 13.04 -14.90 5.83
CA HIS A 190 14.33 -15.52 6.08
C HIS A 190 14.99 -15.04 7.39
N MET A 191 14.67 -13.83 7.84
CA MET A 191 15.17 -13.30 9.10
C MET A 191 14.48 -13.96 10.29
N GLU A 192 13.18 -14.22 10.21
CA GLU A 192 12.43 -14.97 11.23
C GLU A 192 13.04 -16.36 11.45
N GLU A 193 13.19 -17.16 10.38
CA GLU A 193 13.85 -18.47 10.45
C GLU A 193 15.29 -18.37 11.01
N ARG A 194 16.00 -17.30 10.65
CA ARG A 194 17.37 -17.07 11.13
C ARG A 194 17.40 -16.77 12.62
N LEU A 195 16.48 -15.95 13.12
CA LEU A 195 16.38 -15.58 14.53
C LEU A 195 15.96 -16.78 15.39
N GLU A 196 15.01 -17.59 14.92
CA GLU A 196 14.59 -18.84 15.60
C GLU A 196 15.75 -19.80 15.82
N SER A 197 16.61 -19.96 14.82
CA SER A 197 17.78 -20.84 14.86
C SER A 197 19.04 -20.18 15.45
N HIS A 198 18.96 -18.91 15.87
CA HIS A 198 20.13 -18.15 16.28
C HIS A 198 20.55 -18.44 17.73
N SER A 199 21.85 -18.60 17.97
CA SER A 199 22.40 -18.89 19.31
C SER A 199 22.04 -17.84 20.37
N VAL A 200 22.10 -16.54 20.01
CA VAL A 200 21.71 -15.40 20.87
C VAL A 200 20.23 -15.42 21.28
N PHE A 201 19.37 -16.04 20.48
CA PHE A 201 17.92 -16.11 20.71
C PHE A 201 17.48 -17.49 21.21
N ARG A 202 18.43 -18.37 21.56
CA ARG A 202 18.10 -19.69 22.12
C ARG A 202 17.37 -19.55 23.46
N GLY A 203 16.21 -20.21 23.59
CA GLY A 203 15.40 -20.19 24.81
C GLY A 203 14.50 -18.96 24.96
N THR A 204 14.43 -18.12 23.93
CA THR A 204 13.54 -16.95 23.85
C THR A 204 12.11 -17.42 23.56
N THR A 205 11.10 -16.76 24.12
CA THR A 205 9.69 -17.09 23.82
C THR A 205 9.30 -16.61 22.42
N SER A 206 8.23 -17.17 21.85
CA SER A 206 7.70 -16.71 20.56
C SER A 206 7.36 -15.20 20.58
N ALA A 207 6.79 -14.70 21.68
CA ALA A 207 6.51 -13.26 21.83
C ALA A 207 7.78 -12.40 21.79
N GLN A 208 8.83 -12.79 22.51
CA GLN A 208 10.11 -12.06 22.52
C GLN A 208 10.82 -12.14 21.16
N LEU A 209 10.66 -13.23 20.42
CA LEU A 209 11.16 -13.36 19.06
C LEU A 209 10.44 -12.41 18.10
N GLN A 210 9.10 -12.31 18.20
CA GLN A 210 8.32 -11.34 17.42
C GLN A 210 8.75 -9.91 17.75
N THR A 211 8.96 -9.56 19.03
CA THR A 211 9.53 -8.26 19.41
C THR A 211 10.91 -8.00 18.79
N ALA A 212 11.73 -9.03 18.63
CA ALA A 212 13.03 -8.90 17.94
C ALA A 212 12.86 -8.66 16.44
N LEU A 213 11.89 -9.32 15.79
CA LEU A 213 11.51 -9.06 14.39
C LEU A 213 10.96 -7.65 14.18
N ASP A 214 10.12 -7.17 15.09
CA ASP A 214 9.66 -5.78 15.10
C ASP A 214 10.87 -4.83 15.20
N GLY A 215 11.88 -5.17 16.00
CA GLY A 215 13.13 -4.44 16.09
C GLY A 215 13.90 -4.41 14.77
N VAL A 216 13.95 -5.55 14.05
CA VAL A 216 14.56 -5.63 12.71
C VAL A 216 13.81 -4.75 11.71
N GLU A 217 12.48 -4.85 11.64
CA GLU A 217 11.65 -4.02 10.77
C GLU A 217 11.85 -2.54 11.09
N LYS A 218 11.83 -2.17 12.37
CA LYS A 218 12.04 -0.79 12.82
C LYS A 218 13.38 -0.25 12.37
N TYR A 219 14.44 -1.04 12.51
CA TYR A 219 15.78 -0.68 12.05
C TYR A 219 15.82 -0.47 10.53
N VAL A 220 15.37 -1.45 9.75
CA VAL A 220 15.43 -1.44 8.28
C VAL A 220 14.56 -0.31 7.72
N MET A 221 13.28 -0.26 8.10
CA MET A 221 12.32 0.72 7.59
C MET A 221 12.71 2.16 7.94
N THR A 222 13.29 2.39 9.12
CA THR A 222 13.79 3.72 9.49
C THR A 222 14.92 4.19 8.58
N LYS A 223 15.78 3.27 8.11
CA LYS A 223 16.92 3.59 7.23
C LYS A 223 16.47 3.83 5.79
N ILE A 224 15.55 3.03 5.27
CA ILE A 224 15.08 3.14 3.88
C ILE A 224 13.88 4.08 3.69
N TYR A 225 13.30 4.62 4.77
CA TYR A 225 12.07 5.42 4.74
C TYR A 225 12.03 6.47 3.62
N LYS A 226 13.10 7.26 3.46
CA LYS A 226 13.16 8.34 2.46
C LYS A 226 13.13 7.85 1.01
N ILE A 227 13.38 6.56 0.79
CA ILE A 227 13.41 5.93 -0.53
C ILE A 227 12.07 5.27 -0.82
N VAL A 228 11.49 4.60 0.18
CA VAL A 228 10.33 3.73 -0.02
C VAL A 228 8.99 4.39 0.34
N PHE A 229 9.00 5.50 1.09
CA PHE A 229 7.78 6.21 1.46
C PHE A 229 7.45 7.29 0.44
N CYS A 230 6.28 7.17 -0.20
CA CYS A 230 5.80 8.09 -1.24
C CYS A 230 6.88 8.37 -2.33
N PRO A 231 7.40 7.32 -3.00
CA PRO A 231 8.44 7.49 -4.00
C PRO A 231 7.91 8.24 -5.23
N PRO A 232 8.72 9.11 -5.88
CA PRO A 232 8.30 9.85 -7.08
C PRO A 232 7.89 8.99 -8.29
N SER A 233 8.19 7.70 -8.26
CA SER A 233 7.81 6.73 -9.30
C SER A 233 6.37 6.22 -9.18
N THR A 234 5.65 6.57 -8.12
CA THR A 234 4.24 6.19 -7.91
C THR A 234 3.32 7.41 -7.98
N ASP A 235 2.01 7.14 -7.96
CA ASP A 235 0.96 8.15 -7.87
C ASP A 235 0.51 8.42 -6.42
N ASP A 236 1.32 8.03 -5.43
CA ASP A 236 0.97 8.15 -4.01
C ASP A 236 0.70 9.61 -3.61
N GLU A 237 1.58 10.55 -4.00
CA GLU A 237 1.40 11.98 -3.71
C GLU A 237 0.12 12.53 -4.36
N LEU A 238 -0.19 12.11 -5.59
CA LEU A 238 -1.41 12.54 -6.29
C LEU A 238 -2.67 12.03 -5.57
N LYS A 239 -2.66 10.75 -5.17
CA LYS A 239 -3.76 10.14 -4.39
C LYS A 239 -3.93 10.80 -3.02
N ASP A 240 -2.83 11.11 -2.33
CA ASP A 240 -2.84 11.81 -1.05
C ASP A 240 -3.46 13.20 -1.18
N LEU A 241 -3.07 13.97 -2.21
CA LEU A 241 -3.64 15.29 -2.49
C LEU A 241 -5.13 15.22 -2.86
N GLU A 242 -5.54 14.23 -3.65
CA GLU A 242 -6.94 14.03 -4.01
C GLU A 242 -7.80 13.68 -2.78
N LEU A 243 -7.33 12.74 -1.96
CA LEU A 243 -8.00 12.36 -0.72
C LEU A 243 -8.09 13.55 0.24
N GLN A 244 -7.00 14.28 0.42
CA GLN A 244 -6.96 15.47 1.27
C GLN A 244 -7.94 16.54 0.78
N LYS A 245 -8.00 16.80 -0.53
CA LYS A 245 -8.98 17.73 -1.13
C LYS A 245 -10.41 17.25 -0.88
N LYS A 246 -10.67 15.95 -1.03
CA LYS A 246 -11.99 15.37 -0.82
C LYS A 246 -12.45 15.51 0.64
N ILE A 247 -11.56 15.23 1.60
CA ILE A 247 -11.86 15.41 3.04
C ILE A 247 -12.19 16.88 3.34
N ARG A 248 -11.40 17.85 2.83
CA ARG A 248 -11.68 19.29 3.03
C ARG A 248 -13.03 19.74 2.47
N GLN A 249 -13.46 19.17 1.32
CA GLN A 249 -14.77 19.48 0.73
C GLN A 249 -15.94 18.98 1.60
N LEU A 250 -15.70 17.96 2.43
CA LEU A 250 -16.69 17.37 3.33
C LEU A 250 -16.69 18.00 4.73
N LYS A 251 -16.09 19.19 4.91
CA LYS A 251 -16.09 19.93 6.19
C LYS A 251 -17.49 20.24 6.75
N TRP A 252 -18.53 20.17 5.92
CA TRP A 252 -19.92 20.40 6.30
C TRP A 252 -20.61 19.15 6.87
N VAL A 253 -19.98 17.98 6.77
CA VAL A 253 -20.54 16.72 7.27
C VAL A 253 -20.59 16.77 8.80
N THR A 254 -21.74 16.40 9.36
CA THR A 254 -21.98 16.36 10.81
C THR A 254 -22.23 14.91 11.24
N ARG A 255 -22.20 14.67 12.56
CA ARG A 255 -22.51 13.34 13.14
C ARG A 255 -23.87 12.79 12.71
N GLN A 256 -24.87 13.66 12.52
CA GLN A 256 -26.22 13.26 12.12
C GLN A 256 -26.26 12.73 10.68
N HIS A 257 -25.39 13.20 9.78
CA HIS A 257 -25.31 12.66 8.42
C HIS A 257 -24.71 11.25 8.36
N LEU A 258 -24.00 10.85 9.42
CA LEU A 258 -23.28 9.58 9.52
C LEU A 258 -23.93 8.60 10.49
N ASP A 259 -25.11 8.95 11.04
CA ASP A 259 -25.77 8.20 12.11
C ASP A 259 -24.82 7.87 13.29
N ALA A 260 -23.88 8.77 13.57
CA ALA A 260 -22.85 8.57 14.58
C ALA A 260 -23.41 8.96 15.97
N ALA A 261 -23.61 7.96 16.82
CA ALA A 261 -24.08 8.11 18.20
C ALA A 261 -22.98 8.67 19.14
N ILE A 262 -22.50 9.88 18.86
CA ILE A 262 -21.45 10.55 19.65
C ILE A 262 -22.07 11.70 20.43
N GLU A 263 -22.03 11.62 21.76
CA GLU A 263 -22.53 12.64 22.70
C GLU A 263 -21.46 13.71 22.94
N LEU A 264 -21.46 14.76 22.11
CA LEU A 264 -20.47 15.83 22.21
C LEU A 264 -20.66 16.72 23.43
N GLU A 265 -21.77 16.62 24.16
CA GLU A 265 -21.99 17.36 25.41
C GLU A 265 -21.17 16.78 26.57
N ASN A 266 -20.72 15.53 26.46
CA ASN A 266 -19.89 14.87 27.45
C ASN A 266 -18.41 15.24 27.27
N ARG A 267 -17.84 15.92 28.27
CA ARG A 267 -16.42 16.33 28.26
C ARG A 267 -15.45 15.16 28.04
N LYS A 268 -15.72 13.99 28.62
CA LYS A 268 -14.85 12.81 28.42
C LYS A 268 -14.89 12.31 26.98
N VAL A 269 -16.05 12.37 26.33
CA VAL A 269 -16.21 12.00 24.92
C VAL A 269 -15.44 12.96 24.02
N GLN A 270 -15.51 14.27 24.31
CA GLN A 270 -14.70 15.28 23.60
C GLN A 270 -13.21 15.00 23.76
N GLU A 271 -12.74 14.74 24.98
CA GLU A 271 -11.34 14.42 25.26
C GLU A 271 -10.88 13.17 24.48
N PHE A 272 -11.65 12.07 24.49
CA PHE A 272 -11.32 10.88 23.69
C PHE A 272 -11.35 11.13 22.18
N LEU A 273 -12.22 12.02 21.70
CA LEU A 273 -12.31 12.36 20.29
C LEU A 273 -11.09 13.15 19.82
N GLU A 274 -10.67 14.18 20.57
CA GLU A 274 -9.45 14.95 20.31
C GLU A 274 -8.21 14.04 20.34
N ASP A 275 -8.16 13.14 21.32
CA ASP A 275 -7.14 12.13 21.45
C ASP A 275 -7.07 11.19 20.23
N ALA A 276 -8.21 10.69 19.75
CA ALA A 276 -8.27 9.84 18.56
C ALA A 276 -7.84 10.60 17.29
N GLN A 277 -8.18 11.88 17.18
CA GLN A 277 -7.72 12.74 16.08
C GLN A 277 -6.19 12.92 16.12
N ASN A 278 -5.62 13.14 17.30
CA ASN A 278 -4.18 13.27 17.47
C ASN A 278 -3.45 11.98 17.09
N ASP A 279 -3.96 10.80 17.49
CA ASP A 279 -3.36 9.52 17.11
C ASP A 279 -3.33 9.29 15.60
N ILE A 280 -4.42 9.59 14.87
CA ILE A 280 -4.43 9.37 13.42
C ILE A 280 -3.52 10.34 12.69
N VAL A 281 -3.37 11.58 13.19
CA VAL A 281 -2.39 12.55 12.67
C VAL A 281 -0.96 12.08 12.94
N GLU A 282 -0.71 11.47 14.11
CA GLU A 282 0.62 11.02 14.52
C GLU A 282 1.20 9.93 13.59
N VAL A 283 0.36 9.19 12.86
CA VAL A 283 0.77 8.15 11.87
C VAL A 283 1.85 8.68 10.92
N ASN A 284 1.74 9.94 10.47
CA ASN A 284 2.68 10.54 9.53
C ASN A 284 4.05 10.87 10.15
N THR A 285 4.14 10.95 11.47
CA THR A 285 5.42 11.19 12.18
C THR A 285 6.24 9.91 12.33
N LYS A 286 5.61 8.74 12.18
CA LYS A 286 6.26 7.44 12.35
C LYS A 286 6.90 6.97 11.06
N ARG A 287 8.06 6.34 11.16
CA ARG A 287 8.77 5.78 10.00
C ARG A 287 8.52 4.29 9.82
N ALA A 288 8.47 3.56 10.94
CA ALA A 288 8.34 2.11 10.93
C ALA A 288 6.83 1.72 10.81
N PRO A 289 6.47 0.72 9.97
CA PRO A 289 5.08 0.30 9.76
C PRO A 289 4.33 -0.09 11.04
N GLN A 290 4.93 -0.88 11.91
CA GLN A 290 4.39 -1.23 13.22
C GLN A 290 4.11 -0.01 14.11
N ASP A 291 4.94 1.03 14.08
CA ASP A 291 4.69 2.26 14.84
C ASP A 291 3.50 3.04 14.24
N LYS A 292 3.34 3.03 12.89
CA LYS A 292 2.17 3.59 12.20
C LYS A 292 0.89 2.83 12.58
N LEU A 293 0.93 1.49 12.56
CA LEU A 293 -0.18 0.64 12.96
C LEU A 293 -0.57 0.85 14.43
N ALA A 294 0.41 1.01 15.33
CA ALA A 294 0.14 1.31 16.72
C ALA A 294 -0.67 2.60 16.89
N CYS A 295 -0.38 3.65 16.12
CA CYS A 295 -1.16 4.89 16.13
C CYS A 295 -2.62 4.63 15.68
N VAL A 296 -2.83 3.86 14.61
CA VAL A 296 -4.18 3.48 14.13
C VAL A 296 -4.94 2.67 15.19
N VAL A 297 -4.29 1.69 15.82
CA VAL A 297 -4.90 0.87 16.87
C VAL A 297 -5.29 1.72 18.09
N ARG A 298 -4.44 2.66 18.53
CA ARG A 298 -4.77 3.57 19.63
C ARG A 298 -5.94 4.49 19.28
N CYS A 299 -5.95 5.05 18.07
CA CYS A 299 -7.07 5.82 17.53
C CYS A 299 -8.37 5.00 17.61
N SER A 300 -8.37 3.77 17.08
CA SER A 300 -9.54 2.89 17.13
C SER A 300 -9.97 2.55 18.55
N LYS A 301 -9.03 2.24 19.46
CA LYS A 301 -9.35 1.97 20.89
C LYS A 301 -10.02 3.17 21.56
N ARG A 302 -9.60 4.41 21.24
CA ARG A 302 -10.23 5.63 21.74
C ARG A 302 -11.62 5.84 21.15
N VAL A 303 -11.81 5.57 19.85
CA VAL A 303 -13.14 5.56 19.23
C VAL A 303 -14.07 4.54 19.89
N PHE A 304 -13.59 3.33 20.21
CA PHE A 304 -14.37 2.34 20.95
C PHE A 304 -14.71 2.74 22.39
N ARG A 305 -14.00 3.68 23.00
CA ARG A 305 -14.35 4.24 24.32
C ARG A 305 -15.40 5.35 24.24
N ILE A 306 -15.61 5.90 23.04
CA ILE A 306 -16.63 6.92 22.77
C ILE A 306 -18.00 6.27 22.52
N LEU A 307 -18.01 5.15 21.80
CA LEU A 307 -19.19 4.35 21.47
C LEU A 307 -19.66 3.50 22.66
#